data_AF-A0A087MZT7-F1
#
_entry.id   AF-A0A087MZT7-F1
#
_cell.length_a   1.000
_cell.length_b   1.000
_cell.length_c   1.000
_cell.angle_alpha   90.00
_cell.angle_beta   90.00
_cell.angle_gamma   90.00
#
_symmetry.space_group_name_H-M   'P 1'
#
loop_
_entity.id
_entity.type
_entity.pdbx_description
1 polymer ?
#
loop_
_entity_poly.entity_id
_entity_poly.type
_entity_poly.pdbx_seq_one_letter_code
_entity_poly.pdbx_strand_id
1 'polypeptide(L)'
;MFRPAKGDFTLEFFQNFDWSILALEQNYQQSAVLAMISQKQLDTGIYDKFKRQFGGKWDITSQIVTDKVLQKFKALLLNRNLQEFDYNDKQQCEQVVRSLMADWDISYTLYNVLLGMYVKGGVQPWVLANRTVSDCFIGLDVSHENGVSTAGIMNIVGPNGQLIKQSAMAGALPGEKFTDDKLREILHDTLFAYQQVMQSLPTHITIHRDGRWFENTAVLQEVLAPKNIAFDIINVTKKPNRRMASYDAGQNKFVTQEGRYYVRDNEALLCATSPNERIGMAQPIKIVQVEGVLPMATVVEDIYKLSFMHIHCLNKTRLPATIHYADLSSTAYQRGQIAPRATNLTHLPFV
;
A
#
# COMPACT_ATOMS: atom_id res chain seq x y z
N MET A 1 -14.32 2.46 21.48
CA MET A 1 -14.55 3.65 22.31
C MET A 1 -13.58 4.74 21.85
N PHE A 2 -14.05 5.79 21.17
CA PHE A 2 -13.19 6.88 20.73
C PHE A 2 -12.75 7.70 21.96
N ARG A 3 -11.45 7.85 22.18
CA ARG A 3 -10.89 8.72 23.22
C ARG A 3 -10.32 9.98 22.57
N PRO A 4 -11.07 11.10 22.54
CA PRO A 4 -10.54 12.33 21.97
C PRO A 4 -9.44 12.90 22.89
N ALA A 5 -8.22 13.03 22.39
CA ALA A 5 -7.25 13.93 23.00
C ALA A 5 -7.32 15.30 22.32
N LYS A 6 -7.39 16.36 23.12
CA LYS A 6 -7.30 17.75 22.65
C LYS A 6 -5.93 18.29 23.06
N GLY A 7 -5.16 18.78 22.09
CA GLY A 7 -3.88 19.44 22.29
C GLY A 7 -3.41 20.08 20.99
N ASP A 8 -2.76 21.24 21.08
CA ASP A 8 -2.19 21.92 19.92
C ASP A 8 -0.87 21.24 19.53
N PHE A 9 -0.91 20.37 18.53
CA PHE A 9 0.28 19.81 17.89
C PHE A 9 0.98 20.93 17.10
N THR A 10 1.87 21.69 17.75
CA THR A 10 2.66 22.78 17.15
C THR A 10 4.05 22.31 16.73
N LEU A 11 4.78 23.14 15.96
CA LEU A 11 6.17 22.85 15.62
C LEU A 11 7.05 22.74 16.88
N GLU A 12 6.80 23.64 17.83
CA GLU A 12 7.45 23.72 19.13
C GLU A 12 7.11 22.50 20.01
N PHE A 13 5.88 22.01 19.96
CA PHE A 13 5.46 20.77 20.65
C PHE A 13 6.29 19.55 20.23
N PHE A 14 6.55 19.38 18.93
CA PHE A 14 7.41 18.28 18.46
C PHE A 14 8.91 18.52 18.69
N GLN A 15 9.32 19.76 18.91
CA GLN A 15 10.71 20.15 19.20
C GLN A 15 11.06 20.02 20.69
N ASN A 16 10.14 20.40 21.58
CA ASN A 16 10.30 20.43 23.04
C ASN A 16 9.67 19.20 23.70
N PHE A 17 9.95 18.03 23.14
CA PHE A 17 9.40 16.72 23.49
C PHE A 17 9.27 16.54 25.03
N ASP A 18 8.05 16.70 25.55
CA ASP A 18 7.76 16.63 26.99
C ASP A 18 7.19 15.26 27.39
N TRP A 19 7.45 14.85 28.63
CA TRP A 19 6.99 13.62 29.27
C TRP A 19 5.46 13.46 29.26
N SER A 20 4.71 14.57 29.15
CA SER A 20 3.25 14.60 29.04
C SER A 20 2.70 13.79 27.86
N ILE A 21 3.50 13.57 26.81
CA ILE A 21 3.09 12.83 25.62
C ILE A 21 3.39 11.32 25.71
N LEU A 22 4.41 10.89 26.47
CA LEU A 22 4.66 9.44 26.69
C LEU A 22 3.48 8.77 27.39
N ALA A 23 2.78 9.51 28.26
CA ALA A 23 1.52 9.05 28.85
C ALA A 23 0.39 8.87 27.80
N LEU A 24 0.45 9.57 26.67
CA LEU A 24 -0.49 9.41 25.56
C LEU A 24 -0.17 8.19 24.68
N GLU A 25 1.10 7.77 24.58
CA GLU A 25 1.49 6.60 23.80
C GLU A 25 0.69 5.35 24.22
N GLN A 26 0.58 5.11 25.53
CA GLN A 26 -0.21 4.00 26.08
C GLN A 26 -1.70 4.05 25.68
N ASN A 27 -2.25 5.24 25.40
CA ASN A 27 -3.64 5.37 24.97
C ASN A 27 -3.87 4.96 23.52
N TYR A 28 -2.81 4.87 22.70
CA TYR A 28 -2.91 4.70 21.25
C TYR A 28 -2.24 3.43 20.69
N GLN A 29 -1.43 2.71 21.48
CA GLN A 29 -0.64 1.55 21.04
C GLN A 29 -1.44 0.45 20.31
N GLN A 30 -2.77 0.36 20.51
CA GLN A 30 -3.66 -0.60 19.83
C GLN A 30 -4.72 0.08 18.94
N SER A 31 -4.47 1.29 18.46
CA SER A 31 -5.46 2.06 17.69
C SER A 31 -4.85 2.78 16.49
N ALA A 32 -5.66 2.97 15.45
CA ALA A 32 -5.34 3.90 14.38
C ALA A 32 -5.76 5.31 14.79
N VAL A 33 -4.90 6.29 14.54
CA VAL A 33 -5.15 7.70 14.87
C VAL A 33 -5.69 8.46 13.66
N LEU A 34 -6.86 9.11 13.81
CA LEU A 34 -7.33 10.12 12.86
C LEU A 34 -6.84 11.50 13.31
N ALA A 35 -5.94 12.10 12.55
CA ALA A 35 -5.40 13.43 12.82
C ALA A 35 -5.99 14.47 11.87
N MET A 36 -6.33 15.63 12.42
CA MET A 36 -6.78 16.79 11.65
C MET A 36 -5.65 17.80 11.59
N ILE A 37 -5.24 18.20 10.38
CA ILE A 37 -4.14 19.17 10.18
C ILE A 37 -4.63 20.29 9.27
N SER A 38 -4.42 21.54 9.66
CA SER A 38 -4.77 22.68 8.81
C SER A 38 -3.80 22.86 7.64
N GLN A 39 -4.25 23.48 6.54
CA GLN A 39 -3.36 23.78 5.42
C GLN A 39 -2.14 24.62 5.86
N LYS A 40 -2.36 25.63 6.71
CA LYS A 40 -1.28 26.44 7.29
C LYS A 40 -0.24 25.59 8.01
N GLN A 41 -0.67 24.56 8.74
CA GLN A 41 0.22 23.64 9.45
C GLN A 41 0.96 22.71 8.48
N LEU A 42 0.31 22.22 7.42
CA LEU A 42 0.96 21.41 6.38
C LEU A 42 2.15 22.15 5.76
N ASP A 43 1.98 23.44 5.47
CA ASP A 43 3.02 24.28 4.87
C ASP A 43 4.25 24.50 5.79
N THR A 44 4.13 24.20 7.09
CA THR A 44 5.24 24.27 8.06
C THR A 44 6.06 22.98 8.17
N GLY A 45 5.70 21.94 7.41
CA GLY A 45 6.34 20.62 7.50
C GLY A 45 5.91 19.78 8.70
N ILE A 46 4.81 20.15 9.37
CA ILE A 46 4.33 19.40 10.54
C ILE A 46 3.92 17.97 10.19
N TYR A 47 3.48 17.74 8.94
CA TYR A 47 3.08 16.43 8.44
C TYR A 47 4.19 15.40 8.66
N ASP A 48 5.40 15.72 8.24
CA ASP A 48 6.54 14.81 8.34
C ASP A 48 6.94 14.58 9.79
N LYS A 49 6.90 15.63 10.63
CA LYS A 49 7.20 15.52 12.07
C LYS A 49 6.19 14.61 12.79
N PHE A 50 4.90 14.82 12.52
CA PHE A 50 3.82 14.00 13.04
C PHE A 50 3.99 12.53 12.63
N LYS A 51 4.23 12.27 11.34
CA LYS A 51 4.42 10.91 10.81
C LYS A 51 5.65 10.22 11.37
N ARG A 52 6.78 10.94 11.50
CA ARG A 52 7.99 10.42 12.16
C ARG A 52 7.74 10.05 13.61
N GLN A 53 6.96 10.85 14.33
CA GLN A 53 6.69 10.60 15.73
C GLN A 53 5.74 9.41 15.93
N PHE A 54 4.56 9.44 15.30
CA PHE A 54 3.56 8.40 15.47
C PHE A 54 3.99 7.09 14.81
N GLY A 55 4.30 7.10 13.51
CA GLY A 55 4.62 5.87 12.78
C GLY A 55 6.07 5.40 12.97
N GLY A 56 7.02 6.33 13.00
CA GLY A 56 8.45 6.01 13.10
C GLY A 56 8.90 5.62 14.50
N LYS A 57 8.54 6.41 15.52
CA LYS A 57 9.00 6.19 16.90
C LYS A 57 8.04 5.37 17.75
N TRP A 58 6.74 5.60 17.64
CA TRP A 58 5.74 4.90 18.46
C TRP A 58 5.07 3.71 17.79
N ASP A 59 5.35 3.47 16.50
CA ASP A 59 4.73 2.37 15.75
C ASP A 59 3.18 2.43 15.74
N ILE A 60 2.65 3.66 15.72
CA ILE A 60 1.22 3.98 15.67
C ILE A 60 0.86 4.49 14.27
N THR A 61 -0.08 3.79 13.64
CA THR A 61 -0.60 4.21 12.34
C THR A 61 -1.54 5.40 12.46
N SER A 62 -1.56 6.21 11.41
CA SER A 62 -2.36 7.44 11.39
C SER A 62 -2.93 7.76 10.01
N GLN A 63 -4.17 8.23 9.99
CA GLN A 63 -4.81 8.84 8.84
C GLN A 63 -4.92 10.35 9.07
N ILE A 64 -4.57 11.15 8.06
CA ILE A 64 -4.65 12.60 8.15
C ILE A 64 -5.79 13.09 7.29
N VAL A 65 -6.57 14.04 7.82
CA VAL A 65 -7.61 14.80 7.11
C VAL A 65 -7.28 16.27 7.23
N THR A 66 -7.43 17.01 6.13
CA THR A 66 -7.15 18.45 6.13
C THR A 66 -8.37 19.25 6.55
N ASP A 67 -8.13 20.43 7.14
CA ASP A 67 -9.20 21.40 7.42
C ASP A 67 -10.03 21.73 6.17
N LYS A 68 -9.41 21.85 4.99
CA LYS A 68 -10.09 22.06 3.71
C LYS A 68 -11.16 20.99 3.44
N VAL A 69 -10.83 19.72 3.70
CA VAL A 69 -11.78 18.62 3.55
C VAL A 69 -12.91 18.74 4.57
N LEU A 70 -12.59 19.06 5.84
CA LEU A 70 -13.60 19.26 6.88
C LEU A 70 -14.54 20.44 6.58
N GLN A 71 -14.02 21.55 6.03
CA GLN A 71 -14.83 22.70 5.64
C GLN A 71 -15.80 22.34 4.51
N LYS A 72 -15.38 21.51 3.54
CA LYS A 72 -16.28 20.99 2.51
C LYS A 72 -17.43 20.17 3.13
N PHE A 73 -17.12 19.26 4.07
CA PHE A 73 -18.14 18.50 4.79
C PHE A 73 -19.10 19.42 5.54
N LYS A 74 -18.56 20.38 6.30
CA LYS A 74 -19.36 21.35 7.07
C LYS A 74 -20.28 22.19 6.18
N ALA A 75 -19.77 22.68 5.05
CA ALA A 75 -20.56 23.44 4.09
C ALA A 75 -21.71 22.61 3.51
N LEU A 76 -21.48 21.33 3.21
CA LEU A 76 -22.53 20.45 2.72
C LEU A 76 -23.60 20.19 3.78
N LEU A 77 -23.21 19.94 5.03
CA LEU A 77 -24.17 19.78 6.14
C LEU A 77 -25.01 21.04 6.34
N LEU A 78 -24.37 22.22 6.32
CA LEU A 78 -25.06 23.50 6.44
C LEU A 78 -26.08 23.71 5.32
N ASN A 79 -25.68 23.49 4.06
CA ASN A 79 -26.56 23.64 2.90
C ASN A 79 -27.76 22.68 2.91
N ARG A 80 -27.68 21.59 3.68
CA ARG A 80 -28.71 20.56 3.80
C ARG A 80 -29.49 20.67 5.11
N ASN A 81 -29.20 21.66 5.96
CA ASN A 81 -29.75 21.80 7.32
C ASN A 81 -29.52 20.56 8.19
N LEU A 82 -28.32 19.98 8.12
CA LEU A 82 -27.91 18.77 8.83
C LEU A 82 -26.74 19.02 9.81
N GLN A 83 -26.49 20.27 10.19
CA GLN A 83 -25.42 20.61 11.15
C GLN A 83 -25.67 20.12 12.57
N GLU A 84 -26.94 19.95 12.94
CA GLU A 84 -27.36 19.50 14.27
C GLU A 84 -28.04 18.15 14.12
N PHE A 85 -27.37 17.10 14.58
CA PHE A 85 -27.91 15.74 14.66
C PHE A 85 -27.31 15.05 15.88
N ASP A 86 -28.08 14.14 16.49
CA ASP A 86 -27.56 13.30 17.56
C ASP A 86 -26.69 12.18 16.97
N TYR A 87 -25.39 12.22 17.25
CA TYR A 87 -24.44 11.21 16.81
C TYR A 87 -24.62 9.85 17.50
N ASN A 88 -25.47 9.77 18.53
CA ASN A 88 -25.88 8.51 19.15
C ASN A 88 -27.19 7.97 18.56
N ASP A 89 -27.92 8.77 17.78
CA ASP A 89 -29.12 8.33 17.07
C ASP A 89 -28.75 7.75 15.69
N LYS A 90 -28.96 6.44 15.54
CA LYS A 90 -28.65 5.72 14.29
C LYS A 90 -29.43 6.26 13.09
N GLN A 91 -30.71 6.60 13.26
CA GLN A 91 -31.54 7.07 12.14
C GLN A 91 -31.08 8.44 11.65
N GLN A 92 -30.75 9.34 12.59
CA GLN A 92 -30.21 10.65 12.25
C GLN A 92 -28.83 10.53 11.58
N CYS A 93 -27.96 9.67 12.12
CA CYS A 93 -26.68 9.35 11.48
C CYS A 93 -26.85 8.83 10.05
N GLU A 94 -27.78 7.89 9.82
CA GLU A 94 -28.07 7.35 8.49
C GLU A 94 -28.58 8.43 7.53
N GLN A 95 -29.43 9.36 7.99
CA GLN A 95 -29.89 10.49 7.19
C GLN A 95 -28.74 11.39 6.75
N VAL A 96 -27.83 11.72 7.69
CA VAL A 96 -26.62 12.49 7.38
C VAL A 96 -25.77 11.78 6.36
N VAL A 97 -25.47 10.49 6.57
CA VAL A 97 -24.67 9.67 5.66
C VAL A 97 -25.29 9.64 4.27
N ARG A 98 -26.61 9.38 4.13
CA ARG A 98 -27.30 9.40 2.84
C ARG A 98 -27.17 10.74 2.12
N SER A 99 -27.27 11.85 2.86
CA SER A 99 -27.10 13.19 2.30
C SER A 99 -25.66 13.45 1.84
N LEU A 100 -24.65 12.98 2.58
CA LEU A 100 -23.25 13.09 2.19
C LEU A 100 -22.95 12.21 0.96
N MET A 101 -23.54 11.01 0.92
CA MET A 101 -23.38 10.07 -0.18
C MET A 101 -23.99 10.54 -1.50
N ALA A 102 -24.94 11.49 -1.46
CA ALA A 102 -25.52 12.08 -2.66
C ALA A 102 -24.56 13.02 -3.41
N ASP A 103 -23.48 13.48 -2.75
CA ASP A 103 -22.42 14.27 -3.39
C ASP A 103 -21.23 13.36 -3.74
N TRP A 104 -20.90 13.28 -5.04
CA TRP A 104 -19.86 12.39 -5.53
C TRP A 104 -18.45 12.75 -5.05
N ASP A 105 -18.08 14.03 -4.98
CA ASP A 105 -16.73 14.45 -4.55
C ASP A 105 -16.54 14.16 -3.05
N ILE A 106 -17.58 14.47 -2.26
CA ILE A 106 -17.57 14.28 -0.81
C ILE A 106 -17.62 12.79 -0.45
N SER A 107 -18.47 12.01 -1.10
CA SER A 107 -18.57 10.57 -0.86
C SER A 107 -17.25 9.85 -1.16
N TYR A 108 -16.60 10.14 -2.28
CA TYR A 108 -15.28 9.57 -2.61
C TYR A 108 -14.22 9.93 -1.57
N THR A 109 -14.18 11.19 -1.15
CA THR A 109 -13.24 11.65 -0.13
C THR A 109 -13.48 10.94 1.21
N LEU A 110 -14.75 10.83 1.62
CA LEU A 110 -15.13 10.15 2.86
C LEU A 110 -14.74 8.67 2.82
N TYR A 111 -15.06 7.97 1.73
CA TYR A 111 -14.71 6.56 1.58
C TYR A 111 -13.19 6.35 1.66
N ASN A 112 -12.38 7.18 1.00
CA ASN A 112 -10.93 7.03 1.07
C ASN A 112 -10.37 7.31 2.47
N VAL A 113 -10.93 8.27 3.20
CA VAL A 113 -10.55 8.52 4.61
C VAL A 113 -10.93 7.33 5.49
N LEU A 114 -12.15 6.81 5.34
CA LEU A 114 -12.62 5.65 6.10
C LEU A 114 -11.82 4.40 5.77
N LEU A 115 -11.58 4.09 4.49
CA LEU A 115 -10.73 2.98 4.07
C LEU A 115 -9.33 3.10 4.65
N GLY A 116 -8.72 4.30 4.58
CA GLY A 116 -7.44 4.57 5.21
C GLY A 116 -7.44 4.27 6.71
N MET A 117 -8.50 4.63 7.43
CA MET A 117 -8.67 4.32 8.86
C MET A 117 -8.89 2.84 9.14
N TYR A 118 -9.74 2.15 8.36
CA TYR A 118 -10.04 0.73 8.53
C TYR A 118 -8.79 -0.12 8.32
N VAL A 119 -8.09 0.13 7.22
CA VAL A 119 -6.86 -0.60 6.86
C VAL A 119 -5.76 -0.33 7.88
N LYS A 120 -5.57 0.94 8.28
CA LYS A 120 -4.64 1.27 9.35
C LYS A 120 -5.09 0.71 10.69
N GLY A 121 -6.36 0.41 10.90
CA GLY A 121 -6.87 -0.34 12.06
C GLY A 121 -6.70 -1.85 11.96
N GLY A 122 -6.11 -2.36 10.87
CA GLY A 122 -5.88 -3.78 10.62
C GLY A 122 -7.04 -4.54 9.98
N VAL A 123 -8.03 -3.82 9.45
CA VAL A 123 -9.15 -4.42 8.75
C VAL A 123 -8.89 -4.38 7.24
N GLN A 124 -8.83 -5.56 6.63
CA GLN A 124 -8.83 -5.67 5.18
C GLN A 124 -10.28 -5.66 4.64
N PRO A 125 -10.70 -4.62 3.90
CA PRO A 125 -12.10 -4.42 3.52
C PRO A 125 -12.60 -5.37 2.42
N TRP A 126 -11.69 -5.89 1.59
CA TRP A 126 -12.02 -6.88 0.56
C TRP A 126 -10.83 -7.79 0.22
N VAL A 127 -11.14 -8.90 -0.43
CA VAL A 127 -10.21 -9.88 -1.01
C VAL A 127 -10.66 -10.23 -2.43
N LEU A 128 -9.78 -10.89 -3.19
CA LEU A 128 -10.15 -11.45 -4.48
C LEU A 128 -11.15 -12.59 -4.30
N ALA A 129 -12.22 -12.58 -5.09
CA ALA A 129 -13.17 -13.69 -5.12
C ALA A 129 -12.55 -14.97 -5.71
N ASN A 130 -11.73 -14.80 -6.74
CA ASN A 130 -10.97 -15.88 -7.36
C ASN A 130 -9.50 -15.76 -6.96
N ARG A 131 -8.96 -16.85 -6.40
CA ARG A 131 -7.55 -16.91 -6.03
C ARG A 131 -6.62 -16.69 -7.23
N THR A 132 -5.43 -16.20 -6.94
CA THR A 132 -4.28 -16.24 -7.84
C THR A 132 -3.77 -17.66 -8.01
N VAL A 133 -2.95 -17.88 -9.03
CA VAL A 133 -2.29 -19.17 -9.24
C VAL A 133 -1.16 -19.37 -8.25
N SER A 134 -0.35 -18.35 -8.01
CA SER A 134 0.63 -18.39 -6.93
C SER A 134 -0.05 -18.41 -5.55
N ASP A 135 0.50 -19.17 -4.60
CA ASP A 135 -0.01 -19.21 -3.23
C ASP A 135 0.43 -17.99 -2.42
N CYS A 136 1.63 -17.49 -2.68
CA CYS A 136 2.23 -16.41 -1.89
C CYS A 136 3.05 -15.50 -2.80
N PHE A 137 2.91 -14.19 -2.59
CA PHE A 137 3.70 -13.18 -3.29
C PHE A 137 4.62 -12.44 -2.33
N ILE A 138 5.85 -12.19 -2.77
CA ILE A 138 6.80 -11.33 -2.08
C ILE A 138 7.06 -10.10 -2.95
N GLY A 139 6.66 -8.92 -2.48
CA GLY A 139 7.02 -7.64 -3.11
C GLY A 139 8.31 -7.10 -2.50
N LEU A 140 9.31 -6.83 -3.34
CA LEU A 140 10.61 -6.29 -2.94
C LEU A 140 10.90 -4.95 -3.61
N ASP A 141 11.24 -3.97 -2.80
CA ASP A 141 11.77 -2.68 -3.24
C ASP A 141 13.00 -2.28 -2.41
N VAL A 142 13.91 -1.53 -3.02
CA VAL A 142 15.12 -0.99 -2.38
C VAL A 142 15.14 0.52 -2.52
N SER A 143 15.06 1.20 -1.39
CA SER A 143 14.96 2.65 -1.32
C SER A 143 16.32 3.31 -1.62
N HIS A 144 16.38 4.25 -2.57
CA HIS A 144 17.57 5.09 -2.85
C HIS A 144 17.23 6.58 -2.71
N GLU A 145 17.80 7.24 -1.71
CA GLU A 145 17.80 8.71 -1.61
C GLU A 145 19.22 9.19 -1.26
N ASN A 146 19.67 10.27 -1.90
CA ASN A 146 20.96 10.95 -1.64
C ASN A 146 22.20 10.03 -1.69
N GLY A 147 22.20 8.99 -2.53
CA GLY A 147 23.34 8.09 -2.72
C GLY A 147 23.51 7.02 -1.64
N VAL A 148 22.55 6.85 -0.72
CA VAL A 148 22.59 5.83 0.33
C VAL A 148 21.39 4.89 0.20
N SER A 149 21.65 3.61 -0.11
CA SER A 149 20.64 2.55 -0.13
C SER A 149 20.26 2.19 1.30
N THR A 150 19.15 2.74 1.77
CA THR A 150 18.90 2.90 3.21
C THR A 150 18.10 1.76 3.84
N ALA A 151 17.26 1.07 3.06
CA ALA A 151 16.58 -0.15 3.46
C ALA A 151 15.91 -0.85 2.27
N GLY A 152 15.60 -2.13 2.49
CA GLY A 152 14.66 -2.86 1.65
C GLY A 152 13.30 -2.96 2.31
N ILE A 153 12.25 -2.88 1.52
CA ILE A 153 10.89 -3.20 1.97
C ILE A 153 10.49 -4.55 1.41
N MET A 154 9.89 -5.36 2.29
CA MET A 154 9.23 -6.60 1.94
C MET A 154 7.74 -6.53 2.25
N ASN A 155 6.91 -6.96 1.30
CA ASN A 155 5.49 -7.24 1.52
C ASN A 155 5.17 -8.67 1.14
N ILE A 156 4.39 -9.35 1.97
CA ILE A 156 3.95 -10.73 1.77
C ILE A 156 2.44 -10.73 1.59
N VAL A 157 1.97 -11.21 0.44
CA VAL A 157 0.56 -11.22 0.06
C VAL A 157 0.13 -12.66 -0.23
N GLY A 158 -1.00 -13.08 0.34
CA GLY A 158 -1.58 -14.40 0.11
C GLY A 158 -2.36 -14.51 -1.20
N PRO A 159 -2.95 -15.68 -1.48
CA PRO A 159 -3.49 -16.01 -2.80
C PRO A 159 -4.82 -15.31 -3.12
N ASN A 160 -5.51 -14.77 -2.12
CA ASN A 160 -6.70 -13.96 -2.32
C ASN A 160 -6.39 -12.46 -2.22
N GLY A 161 -5.11 -12.09 -2.26
CA GLY A 161 -4.68 -10.70 -2.12
C GLY A 161 -4.68 -10.21 -0.68
N GLN A 162 -4.78 -11.09 0.32
CA GLN A 162 -4.67 -10.69 1.73
C GLN A 162 -3.23 -10.30 2.08
N LEU A 163 -3.04 -9.16 2.73
CA LEU A 163 -1.71 -8.74 3.18
C LEU A 163 -1.37 -9.52 4.46
N ILE A 164 -0.35 -10.38 4.38
CA ILE A 164 0.08 -11.25 5.49
C ILE A 164 1.08 -10.52 6.38
N LYS A 165 2.05 -9.82 5.78
CA LYS A 165 3.09 -9.10 6.51
C LYS A 165 3.66 -7.98 5.63
N GLN A 166 4.00 -6.87 6.25
CA GLN A 166 4.83 -5.81 5.68
C GLN A 166 5.95 -5.52 6.67
N SER A 167 7.17 -5.44 6.17
CA SER A 167 8.33 -5.14 7.01
C SER A 167 9.32 -4.25 6.27
N ALA A 168 9.78 -3.22 6.96
CA ALA A 168 11.05 -2.61 6.62
C ALA A 168 12.17 -3.51 7.11
N MET A 169 13.22 -3.64 6.32
CA MET A 169 14.42 -4.35 6.71
C MET A 169 15.54 -3.35 6.93
N ALA A 170 15.90 -3.17 8.20
CA ALA A 170 17.02 -2.33 8.57
C ALA A 170 18.35 -2.95 8.16
N GLY A 171 19.28 -2.11 7.71
CA GLY A 171 20.65 -2.47 7.36
C GLY A 171 21.10 -1.71 6.12
N ALA A 172 22.35 -1.23 6.13
CA ALA A 172 22.95 -0.64 4.94
C ALA A 172 23.01 -1.71 3.84
N LEU A 173 22.28 -1.49 2.75
CA LEU A 173 22.37 -2.35 1.57
C LEU A 173 23.54 -1.85 0.71
N PRO A 174 24.40 -2.74 0.18
CA PRO A 174 25.42 -2.34 -0.77
C PRO A 174 24.76 -2.06 -2.14
N GLY A 175 24.13 -0.89 -2.30
CA GLY A 175 23.46 -0.49 -3.52
C GLY A 175 22.04 -1.05 -3.70
N GLU A 176 21.67 -1.38 -4.94
CA GLU A 176 20.34 -1.89 -5.35
C GLU A 176 20.09 -3.38 -5.06
N LYS A 177 21.05 -4.08 -4.44
CA LYS A 177 21.05 -5.53 -4.29
C LYS A 177 20.93 -5.95 -2.83
N PHE A 178 20.04 -6.91 -2.56
CA PHE A 178 20.04 -7.64 -1.29
C PHE A 178 21.21 -8.61 -1.19
N THR A 179 21.82 -8.69 -0.01
CA THR A 179 22.81 -9.74 0.28
C THR A 179 22.13 -11.10 0.38
N ASP A 180 22.89 -12.17 0.13
CA ASP A 180 22.38 -13.55 0.17
C ASP A 180 21.79 -13.89 1.55
N ASP A 181 22.42 -13.46 2.64
CA ASP A 181 21.90 -13.66 4.00
C ASP A 181 20.58 -12.94 4.24
N LYS A 182 20.44 -11.72 3.69
CA LYS A 182 19.21 -10.97 3.80
C LYS A 182 18.07 -11.61 2.99
N LEU A 183 18.41 -12.19 1.84
CA LEU A 183 17.46 -12.94 1.05
C LEU A 183 17.02 -14.23 1.77
N ARG A 184 17.93 -14.93 2.47
CA ARG A 184 17.55 -16.07 3.34
C ARG A 184 16.61 -15.63 4.47
N GLU A 185 16.91 -14.51 5.13
CA GLU A 185 16.05 -13.91 6.17
C GLU A 185 14.64 -13.65 5.65
N ILE A 186 14.51 -12.96 4.50
CA ILE A 186 13.23 -12.70 3.81
C ILE A 186 12.45 -13.99 3.57
N LEU A 187 13.10 -15.02 3.03
CA LEU A 187 12.45 -16.28 2.68
C LEU A 187 11.96 -17.02 3.94
N HIS A 188 12.80 -17.12 4.98
CA HIS A 188 12.40 -17.74 6.24
C HIS A 188 11.26 -16.98 6.93
N ASP A 189 11.34 -15.65 6.97
CA ASP A 189 10.27 -14.79 7.50
C ASP A 189 8.97 -14.95 6.72
N THR A 190 9.06 -15.06 5.39
CA THR A 190 7.90 -15.27 4.52
C THR A 190 7.23 -16.60 4.82
N LEU A 191 8.00 -17.69 4.85
CA LEU A 191 7.47 -19.02 5.11
C LEU A 191 6.85 -19.10 6.51
N PHE A 192 7.50 -18.51 7.52
CA PHE A 192 6.97 -18.45 8.88
C PHE A 192 5.65 -17.66 8.92
N ALA A 193 5.62 -16.44 8.39
CA ALA A 193 4.43 -15.59 8.41
C ALA A 193 3.27 -16.22 7.63
N TYR A 194 3.55 -16.79 6.46
CA TYR A 194 2.56 -17.51 5.66
C TYR A 194 2.00 -18.71 6.43
N GLN A 195 2.86 -19.53 7.04
CA GLN A 195 2.42 -20.70 7.80
C GLN A 195 1.57 -20.33 9.01
N GLN A 196 1.86 -19.23 9.70
CA GLN A 196 1.03 -18.75 10.82
C GLN A 196 -0.39 -18.38 10.36
N VAL A 197 -0.54 -17.76 9.19
CA VAL A 197 -1.85 -17.33 8.67
C VAL A 197 -2.60 -18.47 7.98
N MET A 198 -1.90 -19.27 7.17
CA MET A 198 -2.51 -20.22 6.23
C MET A 198 -2.49 -21.66 6.76
N GLN A 199 -1.80 -21.91 7.88
CA GLN A 199 -1.66 -23.22 8.53
C GLN A 199 -1.02 -24.30 7.63
N SER A 200 -0.36 -23.88 6.54
CA SER A 200 0.40 -24.73 5.63
C SER A 200 1.56 -23.94 5.03
N LEU A 201 2.52 -24.64 4.40
CA LEU A 201 3.49 -23.99 3.51
C LEU A 201 2.84 -23.70 2.15
N PRO A 202 3.30 -22.66 1.42
CA PRO A 202 2.88 -22.46 0.04
C PRO A 202 3.50 -23.55 -0.85
N THR A 203 2.81 -23.94 -1.91
CA THR A 203 3.36 -24.81 -2.96
C THR A 203 4.09 -24.01 -4.04
N HIS A 204 3.69 -22.74 -4.22
CA HIS A 204 4.30 -21.81 -5.17
C HIS A 204 4.45 -20.40 -4.60
N ILE A 205 5.62 -19.78 -4.80
CA ILE A 205 5.91 -18.38 -4.42
C ILE A 205 6.27 -17.55 -5.65
N THR A 206 5.67 -16.37 -5.81
CA THR A 206 6.06 -15.41 -6.84
C THR A 206 6.71 -14.18 -6.21
N ILE A 207 7.92 -13.85 -6.63
CA ILE A 207 8.65 -12.66 -6.17
C ILE A 207 8.49 -11.55 -7.20
N HIS A 208 7.92 -10.43 -6.78
CA HIS A 208 7.84 -9.21 -7.56
C HIS A 208 8.94 -8.24 -7.12
N ARG A 209 9.91 -7.96 -8.01
CA ARG A 209 10.95 -6.95 -7.79
C ARG A 209 10.57 -5.65 -8.49
N ASP A 210 10.61 -4.54 -7.78
CA ASP A 210 10.53 -3.22 -8.40
C ASP A 210 11.82 -2.90 -9.15
N GLY A 211 11.77 -2.90 -10.48
CA GLY A 211 12.97 -2.82 -11.31
C GLY A 211 13.59 -4.19 -11.61
N ARG A 212 14.92 -4.27 -11.63
CA ARG A 212 15.67 -5.45 -12.09
C ARG A 212 16.14 -6.31 -10.93
N TRP A 213 15.96 -7.61 -11.07
CA TRP A 213 16.58 -8.63 -10.21
C TRP A 213 18.10 -8.68 -10.41
N PHE A 214 18.84 -8.47 -9.34
CA PHE A 214 20.31 -8.55 -9.25
C PHE A 214 20.78 -9.53 -8.17
N GLU A 215 19.83 -10.08 -7.42
CA GLU A 215 20.03 -10.99 -6.31
C GLU A 215 20.48 -12.38 -6.78
N ASN A 216 21.08 -13.16 -5.89
CA ASN A 216 21.55 -14.50 -6.20
C ASN A 216 20.39 -15.50 -6.20
N THR A 217 19.95 -15.93 -7.38
CA THR A 217 18.82 -16.87 -7.50
C THR A 217 19.10 -18.23 -6.86
N ALA A 218 20.36 -18.65 -6.74
CA ALA A 218 20.71 -19.93 -6.10
C ALA A 218 20.24 -20.00 -4.63
N VAL A 219 20.14 -18.86 -3.94
CA VAL A 219 19.64 -18.78 -2.57
C VAL A 219 18.17 -19.20 -2.47
N LEU A 220 17.34 -18.87 -3.47
CA LEU A 220 15.95 -19.30 -3.50
C LEU A 220 15.85 -20.82 -3.63
N GLN A 221 16.64 -21.39 -4.54
CA GLN A 221 16.69 -22.84 -4.74
C GLN A 221 17.14 -23.55 -3.47
N GLU A 222 18.18 -23.05 -2.80
CA GLU A 222 18.71 -23.58 -1.52
C GLU A 222 17.62 -23.65 -0.44
N VAL A 223 16.78 -22.61 -0.30
CA VAL A 223 15.80 -22.51 0.77
C VAL A 223 14.46 -23.17 0.43
N LEU A 224 14.01 -23.08 -0.83
CA LEU A 224 12.67 -23.48 -1.26
C LEU A 224 12.60 -24.92 -1.77
N ALA A 225 13.63 -25.41 -2.47
CA ALA A 225 13.62 -26.76 -3.04
C ALA A 225 13.49 -27.88 -1.98
N PRO A 226 14.18 -27.83 -0.82
CA PRO A 226 14.03 -28.85 0.23
C PRO A 226 12.61 -28.93 0.81
N LYS A 227 11.79 -27.91 0.56
CA LYS A 227 10.40 -27.80 1.02
C LYS A 227 9.39 -28.10 -0.10
N ASN A 228 9.86 -28.49 -1.28
CA ASN A 228 9.06 -28.70 -2.49
C ASN A 228 8.23 -27.46 -2.89
N ILE A 229 8.81 -26.27 -2.73
CA ILE A 229 8.16 -25.00 -3.07
C ILE A 229 8.72 -24.51 -4.39
N ALA A 230 7.86 -24.43 -5.41
CA ALA A 230 8.21 -23.83 -6.70
C ALA A 230 8.22 -22.30 -6.61
N PHE A 231 8.94 -21.63 -7.51
CA PHE A 231 8.94 -20.17 -7.51
C PHE A 231 9.09 -19.54 -8.89
N ASP A 232 8.67 -18.27 -8.95
CA ASP A 232 8.82 -17.37 -10.08
C ASP A 232 9.44 -16.05 -9.61
N ILE A 233 10.36 -15.49 -10.41
CA ILE A 233 11.00 -14.19 -10.20
C ILE A 233 10.55 -13.25 -11.32
N ILE A 234 9.84 -12.20 -10.95
CA ILE A 234 9.26 -11.25 -11.89
C ILE A 234 9.78 -9.84 -11.60
N ASN A 235 10.38 -9.24 -12.62
CA ASN A 235 10.69 -7.81 -12.64
C ASN A 235 9.44 -7.03 -13.06
N VAL A 236 9.07 -6.02 -12.27
CA VAL A 236 7.98 -5.09 -12.58
C VAL A 236 8.58 -3.71 -12.79
N THR A 237 8.57 -3.24 -14.04
CA THR A 237 9.07 -1.91 -14.41
C THR A 237 7.91 -0.92 -14.55
N LYS A 238 7.87 0.08 -13.67
CA LYS A 238 6.80 1.08 -13.58
C LYS A 238 6.65 1.94 -14.83
N LYS A 239 7.74 2.29 -15.52
CA LYS A 239 7.74 3.25 -16.64
C LYS A 239 8.60 2.73 -17.79
N PRO A 240 8.09 1.83 -18.65
CA PRO A 240 8.88 1.22 -19.70
C PRO A 240 9.13 2.11 -20.94
N ASN A 241 8.79 3.41 -20.89
CA ASN A 241 8.84 4.32 -22.05
C ASN A 241 8.10 3.78 -23.29
N ARG A 242 7.00 3.04 -23.05
CA ARG A 242 6.10 2.53 -24.08
C ARG A 242 4.68 3.00 -23.82
N ARG A 243 3.85 2.95 -24.86
CA ARG A 243 2.39 3.13 -24.80
C ARG A 243 1.74 1.97 -25.54
N MET A 244 0.54 1.63 -25.12
CA MET A 244 -0.33 0.69 -25.79
C MET A 244 -1.66 1.39 -26.04
N ALA A 245 -2.24 1.15 -27.20
CA ALA A 245 -3.53 1.67 -27.57
C ALA A 245 -4.28 0.65 -28.40
N SER A 246 -5.60 0.67 -28.26
CA SER A 246 -6.54 -0.11 -29.04
C SER A 246 -7.24 0.84 -29.99
N TYR A 247 -7.38 0.49 -31.26
CA TYR A 247 -8.22 1.28 -32.16
C TYR A 247 -9.70 0.93 -31.91
N ASP A 248 -10.50 1.93 -31.54
CA ASP A 248 -11.95 1.85 -31.43
C ASP A 248 -12.56 2.38 -32.74
N ALA A 249 -13.07 1.47 -33.56
CA ALA A 249 -13.69 1.81 -34.84
C ALA A 249 -15.00 2.60 -34.68
N GLY A 250 -15.74 2.39 -33.59
CA GLY A 250 -17.00 3.09 -33.32
C GLY A 250 -16.78 4.56 -32.97
N GLN A 251 -15.66 4.88 -32.33
CA GLN A 251 -15.27 6.25 -31.98
C GLN A 251 -14.21 6.85 -32.92
N ASN A 252 -13.76 6.07 -33.92
CA ASN A 252 -12.66 6.39 -34.83
C ASN A 252 -11.43 6.98 -34.10
N LYS A 253 -11.05 6.38 -32.97
CA LYS A 253 -9.96 6.88 -32.13
C LYS A 253 -9.20 5.78 -31.42
N PHE A 254 -7.98 6.10 -30.99
CA PHE A 254 -7.18 5.21 -30.15
C PHE A 254 -7.60 5.37 -28.68
N VAL A 255 -7.91 4.26 -28.03
CA VAL A 255 -8.34 4.20 -26.63
C VAL A 255 -7.45 3.30 -25.80
N THR A 256 -7.39 3.58 -24.50
CA THR A 256 -6.85 2.62 -23.53
C THR A 256 -7.92 1.56 -23.26
N GLN A 257 -7.52 0.28 -23.29
CA GLN A 257 -8.34 -0.80 -22.78
C GLN A 257 -7.68 -1.42 -21.55
N GLU A 258 -8.38 -1.32 -20.41
CA GLU A 258 -7.94 -1.93 -19.16
C GLU A 258 -7.87 -3.46 -19.28
N GLY A 259 -6.89 -4.07 -18.62
CA GLY A 259 -6.65 -5.51 -18.64
C GLY A 259 -6.03 -6.02 -19.95
N ARG A 260 -5.87 -5.17 -20.97
CA ARG A 260 -5.20 -5.55 -22.22
C ARG A 260 -3.70 -5.69 -21.99
N TYR A 261 -3.13 -6.79 -22.46
CA TYR A 261 -1.71 -7.06 -22.38
C TYR A 261 -1.14 -7.55 -23.71
N TYR A 262 0.17 -7.39 -23.88
CA TYR A 262 0.95 -7.92 -24.99
C TYR A 262 2.06 -8.79 -24.42
N VAL A 263 2.22 -10.02 -24.91
CA VAL A 263 3.29 -10.95 -24.50
C VAL A 263 4.23 -11.19 -25.65
N ARG A 264 5.53 -11.26 -25.34
CA ARG A 264 6.57 -11.75 -26.21
C ARG A 264 7.59 -12.50 -25.36
N ASP A 265 7.70 -13.81 -25.57
CA ASP A 265 8.60 -14.69 -24.83
C ASP A 265 8.38 -14.56 -23.30
N ASN A 266 9.41 -14.16 -22.57
CA ASN A 266 9.38 -13.95 -21.13
C ASN A 266 9.07 -12.48 -20.73
N GLU A 267 8.58 -11.66 -21.65
CA GLU A 267 8.21 -10.27 -21.39
C GLU A 267 6.73 -10.01 -21.68
N ALA A 268 6.12 -9.11 -20.91
CA ALA A 268 4.79 -8.59 -21.19
C ALA A 268 4.67 -7.08 -20.90
N LEU A 269 3.75 -6.43 -21.62
CA LEU A 269 3.25 -5.09 -21.29
C LEU A 269 1.79 -5.20 -20.90
N LEU A 270 1.41 -4.62 -19.76
CA LEU A 270 0.03 -4.64 -19.25
C LEU A 270 -0.52 -3.23 -19.07
N CYS A 271 -1.66 -2.94 -19.70
CA CYS A 271 -2.50 -1.78 -19.39
C CYS A 271 -3.40 -2.10 -18.19
N ALA A 272 -2.85 -1.94 -16.99
CA ALA A 272 -3.58 -2.28 -15.77
C ALA A 272 -4.71 -1.31 -15.44
N THR A 273 -4.76 -0.10 -15.98
CA THR A 273 -5.80 0.91 -15.68
C THR A 273 -6.31 1.57 -16.96
N SER A 274 -7.53 2.11 -16.93
CA SER A 274 -8.06 3.03 -17.95
C SER A 274 -8.35 4.41 -17.35
N PRO A 275 -7.38 5.34 -17.38
CA PRO A 275 -7.58 6.70 -16.87
C PRO A 275 -8.57 7.49 -17.74
N ASN A 276 -9.21 8.51 -17.14
CA ASN A 276 -10.07 9.46 -17.85
C ASN A 276 -9.28 10.19 -18.95
N GLU A 277 -9.95 10.54 -20.05
CA GLU A 277 -9.35 11.26 -21.18
C GLU A 277 -8.59 12.54 -20.79
N ARG A 278 -9.03 13.27 -19.77
CA ARG A 278 -8.35 14.48 -19.25
C ARG A 278 -6.97 14.19 -18.65
N ILE A 279 -6.74 12.96 -18.18
CA ILE A 279 -5.45 12.51 -17.64
C ILE A 279 -4.53 12.03 -18.78
N GLY A 280 -5.11 11.53 -19.87
CA GLY A 280 -4.41 10.99 -21.04
C GLY A 280 -4.43 9.46 -21.09
N MET A 281 -3.60 8.85 -21.95
CA MET A 281 -3.54 7.39 -22.09
C MET A 281 -2.84 6.72 -20.92
N ALA A 282 -3.24 5.47 -20.60
CA ALA A 282 -2.55 4.68 -19.59
C ALA A 282 -1.08 4.45 -19.96
N GLN A 283 -0.25 4.44 -18.91
CA GLN A 283 1.12 4.01 -19.00
C GLN A 283 1.17 2.51 -18.65
N PRO A 284 1.48 1.62 -19.61
CA PRO A 284 1.58 0.20 -19.30
C PRO A 284 2.71 -0.06 -18.30
N ILE A 285 2.58 -1.13 -17.54
CA ILE A 285 3.70 -1.70 -16.77
C ILE A 285 4.40 -2.75 -17.64
N LYS A 286 5.73 -2.83 -17.55
CA LYS A 286 6.48 -3.93 -18.15
C LYS A 286 6.74 -5.01 -17.10
N ILE A 287 6.48 -6.25 -17.48
CA ILE A 287 6.61 -7.44 -16.68
C ILE A 287 7.66 -8.31 -17.38
N VAL A 288 8.67 -8.80 -16.66
CA VAL A 288 9.66 -9.74 -17.19
C VAL A 288 9.82 -10.88 -16.22
N GLN A 289 9.56 -12.10 -16.68
CA GLN A 289 9.84 -13.32 -15.92
C GLN A 289 11.32 -13.66 -16.12
N VAL A 290 12.09 -13.51 -15.05
CA VAL A 290 13.54 -13.75 -15.03
C VAL A 290 13.79 -15.26 -14.96
N GLU A 291 13.07 -15.93 -14.06
CA GLU A 291 13.08 -17.36 -13.85
C GLU A 291 11.69 -17.75 -13.35
N GLY A 292 11.19 -18.92 -13.71
CA GLY A 292 9.87 -19.34 -13.28
C GLY A 292 9.32 -20.53 -14.05
N VAL A 293 8.26 -21.10 -13.51
CA VAL A 293 7.56 -22.26 -14.09
C VAL A 293 6.17 -21.89 -14.59
N LEU A 294 5.61 -20.77 -14.13
CA LEU A 294 4.28 -20.34 -14.56
C LEU A 294 4.28 -19.82 -16.00
N PRO A 295 3.22 -20.07 -16.78
CA PRO A 295 3.05 -19.40 -18.07
C PRO A 295 2.98 -17.87 -17.90
N MET A 296 3.60 -17.12 -18.82
CA MET A 296 3.60 -15.65 -18.77
C MET A 296 2.20 -15.04 -18.67
N ALA A 297 1.20 -15.64 -19.35
CA ALA A 297 -0.19 -15.17 -19.27
C ALA A 297 -0.73 -15.25 -17.83
N THR A 298 -0.40 -16.32 -17.11
CA THR A 298 -0.77 -16.50 -15.70
C THR A 298 -0.10 -15.46 -14.81
N VAL A 299 1.18 -15.18 -15.03
CA VAL A 299 1.91 -14.12 -14.31
C VAL A 299 1.25 -12.77 -14.50
N VAL A 300 0.88 -12.44 -15.74
CA VAL A 300 0.18 -11.18 -16.07
C VAL A 300 -1.20 -11.12 -15.41
N GLU A 301 -1.95 -12.22 -15.40
CA GLU A 301 -3.26 -12.31 -14.76
C GLU A 301 -3.16 -12.07 -13.25
N ASP A 302 -2.22 -12.73 -12.56
CA ASP A 302 -2.00 -12.55 -11.13
C ASP A 302 -1.59 -11.10 -10.80
N ILE A 303 -0.71 -10.49 -11.59
CA ILE A 303 -0.34 -9.07 -11.44
C ILE A 303 -1.54 -8.15 -11.64
N TYR A 304 -2.39 -8.43 -12.64
CA TYR A 304 -3.59 -7.65 -12.89
C TYR A 304 -4.58 -7.76 -11.71
N LYS A 305 -4.84 -8.97 -11.21
CA LYS A 305 -5.67 -9.21 -10.01
C LYS A 305 -5.13 -8.45 -8.80
N LEU A 306 -3.83 -8.54 -8.53
CA LEU A 306 -3.20 -7.84 -7.41
C LEU A 306 -3.25 -6.32 -7.55
N SER A 307 -3.49 -5.76 -8.74
CA SER A 307 -3.69 -4.31 -8.92
C SER A 307 -5.00 -3.79 -8.31
N PHE A 308 -5.97 -4.69 -8.04
CA PHE A 308 -7.21 -4.38 -7.32
C PHE A 308 -7.06 -4.43 -5.79
N MET A 309 -5.89 -4.87 -5.31
CA MET A 309 -5.63 -5.10 -3.88
C MET A 309 -5.00 -3.89 -3.19
N HIS A 310 -5.14 -2.69 -3.78
CA HIS A 310 -4.90 -1.44 -3.08
C HIS A 310 -6.13 -1.06 -2.25
N ILE A 311 -6.11 -1.44 -0.97
CA ILE A 311 -7.27 -1.36 -0.06
C ILE A 311 -7.47 0.00 0.62
N HIS A 312 -6.61 0.99 0.39
CA HIS A 312 -6.74 2.32 1.04
C HIS A 312 -7.65 3.29 0.28
N CYS A 313 -8.02 2.99 -0.97
CA CYS A 313 -8.93 3.84 -1.71
C CYS A 313 -9.83 3.03 -2.65
N LEU A 314 -10.92 3.66 -3.08
CA LEU A 314 -11.89 3.02 -3.99
C LEU A 314 -11.31 2.76 -5.38
N ASN A 315 -10.33 3.56 -5.79
CA ASN A 315 -9.71 3.41 -7.09
C ASN A 315 -8.60 2.36 -7.00
N LYS A 316 -8.65 1.38 -7.90
CA LYS A 316 -7.53 0.44 -8.04
C LYS A 316 -6.24 1.15 -8.45
N THR A 317 -5.11 0.51 -8.16
CA THR A 317 -3.80 1.00 -8.57
C THR A 317 -3.39 0.42 -9.91
N ARG A 318 -2.40 1.06 -10.54
CA ARG A 318 -1.76 0.57 -11.77
C ARG A 318 -0.74 -0.54 -11.48
N LEU A 319 -0.07 -0.46 -10.34
CA LEU A 319 0.89 -1.46 -9.88
C LEU A 319 0.15 -2.52 -9.06
N PRO A 320 0.62 -3.79 -9.06
CA PRO A 320 0.13 -4.79 -8.12
C PRO A 320 0.44 -4.35 -6.68
N ALA A 321 -0.42 -4.71 -5.74
CA ALA A 321 -0.29 -4.35 -4.32
C ALA A 321 1.10 -4.65 -3.75
N THR A 322 1.72 -5.76 -4.17
CA THR A 322 3.08 -6.16 -3.75
C THR A 322 4.12 -5.07 -4.01
N ILE A 323 4.10 -4.45 -5.20
CA ILE A 323 5.03 -3.39 -5.61
C ILE A 323 4.54 -2.03 -5.14
N HIS A 324 3.25 -1.76 -5.25
CA HIS A 324 2.68 -0.47 -4.85
C HIS A 324 2.96 -0.16 -3.37
N TYR A 325 2.74 -1.14 -2.49
CA TYR A 325 3.02 -0.98 -1.08
C TYR A 325 4.51 -0.96 -0.77
N ALA A 326 5.35 -1.65 -1.57
CA ALA A 326 6.79 -1.65 -1.35
C ALA A 326 7.35 -0.25 -1.61
N ASP A 327 6.96 0.35 -2.73
CA ASP A 327 7.30 1.71 -3.15
C ASP A 327 6.88 2.78 -2.13
N LEU A 328 5.61 2.74 -1.70
CA LEU A 328 5.08 3.68 -0.71
C LEU A 328 5.84 3.58 0.61
N SER A 329 6.10 2.36 1.08
CA SER A 329 6.76 2.14 2.37
C SER A 329 8.24 2.43 2.31
N SER A 330 8.86 2.23 1.16
CA SER A 330 10.28 2.53 0.89
C SER A 330 10.50 4.02 1.07
N THR A 331 9.65 4.84 0.44
CA THR A 331 9.64 6.30 0.61
C THR A 331 9.36 6.71 2.06
N ALA A 332 8.36 6.13 2.71
CA ALA A 332 7.98 6.49 4.08
C ALA A 332 9.06 6.10 5.10
N TYR A 333 9.70 4.94 4.92
CA TYR A 333 10.80 4.48 5.77
C TYR A 333 12.02 5.40 5.69
N GLN A 334 12.43 5.81 4.49
CA GLN A 334 13.52 6.78 4.32
C GLN A 334 13.25 8.09 5.04
N ARG A 335 11.99 8.53 5.05
CA ARG A 335 11.54 9.73 5.77
C ARG A 335 11.43 9.52 7.28
N GLY A 336 11.75 8.32 7.80
CA GLY A 336 11.64 7.95 9.21
C GLY A 336 10.20 7.84 9.70
N GLN A 337 9.23 7.64 8.80
CA GLN A 337 7.79 7.61 9.10
C GLN A 337 7.27 6.21 9.43
N ILE A 338 8.09 5.18 9.24
CA ILE A 338 7.79 3.78 9.55
C ILE A 338 8.89 3.28 10.50
N ALA A 339 8.49 2.59 11.55
CA ALA A 339 9.42 1.98 12.50
C ALA A 339 10.27 0.88 11.82
N PRO A 340 11.59 0.81 12.06
CA PRO A 340 12.45 -0.24 11.50
C PRO A 340 12.13 -1.66 11.97
N ARG A 341 11.43 -1.78 13.11
CA ARG A 341 10.89 -3.03 13.62
C ARG A 341 9.48 -2.75 14.09
N ALA A 342 8.53 -2.76 13.15
CA ALA A 342 7.13 -2.70 13.50
C ALA A 342 6.79 -3.92 14.37
N THR A 343 6.39 -3.67 15.60
CA THR A 343 5.88 -4.65 16.55
C THR A 343 4.38 -4.86 16.36
N ASN A 344 3.72 -3.93 15.67
CA ASN A 344 2.29 -3.93 15.45
C ASN A 344 1.91 -4.77 14.22
N LEU A 345 1.80 -6.09 14.42
CA LEU A 345 1.44 -7.09 13.40
C LEU A 345 0.06 -6.86 12.76
N THR A 346 -0.81 -6.09 13.40
CA THR A 346 -2.18 -5.82 12.95
C THR A 346 -2.27 -4.66 11.96
N HIS A 347 -1.28 -3.76 11.88
CA HIS A 347 -1.43 -2.50 11.16
C HIS A 347 -0.84 -2.57 9.75
N LEU A 348 -1.55 -3.20 8.82
CA LEU A 348 -1.06 -3.51 7.49
C LEU A 348 -1.98 -2.95 6.39
N PRO A 349 -1.46 -2.19 5.40
CA PRO A 349 -0.16 -1.51 5.29
C PRO A 349 -0.08 -0.17 6.04
N PHE A 350 1.15 0.26 6.39
CA PHE A 350 1.43 1.45 7.20
C PHE A 350 1.12 2.80 6.50
N VAL A 351 1.07 2.82 5.17
CA VAL A 351 1.17 4.04 4.33
C VAL A 351 -0.19 4.57 3.91
#